data_AF-A0A2V8P3Q9-F1
#
_entry.id   AF-A0A2V8P3Q9-F1
#
_cell.length_a   1.000
_cell.length_b   1.000
_cell.length_c   1.000
_cell.angle_alpha   90.00
_cell.angle_beta   90.00
_cell.angle_gamma   90.00
#
_symmetry.space_group_name_H-M   'P 1'
#
loop_
_entity.id
_entity.type
_entity.pdbx_description
1 polymer ?
#
loop_
_entity_poly.entity_id
_entity_poly.type
_entity_poly.pdbx_seq_one_letter_code
_entity_poly.pdbx_strand_id
1 'polypeptide(L)'
;NPVSNPIDDAQTFVRWQYRDFLNREPDADGLAFWINEITSCGSNAQCIEGKRINVSAAFFLSIEFQQSGYLVYRFYKSSFGNLPNSPVPIKLNEFRPDALGIGRGVIVGQAGWETVLENNKQAFTSEFVQRTHFASTYPNAMTPAAFVDTLFANAGVTPGDAERTAAINEFGSAATISDTSAQARALRRVAENSTLGQQEFNRAFVLMQYFGYLRRNPNDAPEPTLDFQGYNFWLEKLNTFNGNFVQAEMVKAFLISSEYRQRFGQP
;
A
#
# COMPACT_ATOMS: atom_id res chain seq x y z
N ASN A 1 30.07 25.59 6.64
CA ASN A 1 28.63 25.55 6.28
C ASN A 1 28.02 24.33 6.92
N PRO A 2 26.95 24.45 7.72
CA PRO A 2 26.19 23.26 8.12
C PRO A 2 25.77 22.55 6.83
N VAL A 3 26.06 21.25 6.76
CA VAL A 3 25.76 20.43 5.59
C VAL A 3 24.25 20.34 5.51
N SER A 4 23.64 20.91 4.46
CA SER A 4 22.21 20.69 4.18
C SER A 4 21.95 19.19 4.11
N ASN A 5 20.88 18.72 4.74
CA ASN A 5 20.52 17.32 4.65
C ASN A 5 20.33 16.95 3.16
N PRO A 6 20.97 15.88 2.63
CA PRO A 6 20.90 15.54 1.22
C PRO A 6 19.48 15.41 0.67
N ILE A 7 18.51 15.04 1.51
CA ILE A 7 17.11 14.90 1.08
C ILE A 7 16.44 16.23 0.74
N ASP A 8 17.07 17.37 1.05
CA ASP A 8 16.55 18.70 0.71
C ASP A 8 16.83 19.08 -0.76
N ASP A 9 17.77 18.41 -1.42
CA ASP A 9 17.94 18.50 -2.87
C ASP A 9 16.77 17.83 -3.60
N ALA A 10 16.18 18.51 -4.58
CA ALA A 10 14.98 18.06 -5.27
C ALA A 10 15.19 16.73 -6.03
N GLN A 11 16.36 16.56 -6.67
CA GLN A 11 16.67 15.32 -7.39
C GLN A 11 16.81 14.14 -6.42
N THR A 12 17.53 14.36 -5.32
CA THR A 12 17.72 13.36 -4.27
C THR A 12 16.38 12.98 -3.64
N PHE A 13 15.54 13.97 -3.31
CA PHE A 13 14.20 13.78 -2.80
C PHE A 13 13.36 12.88 -3.70
N VAL A 14 13.22 13.25 -4.98
CA VAL A 14 12.40 12.51 -5.96
C VAL A 14 12.89 11.07 -6.11
N ARG A 15 14.21 10.85 -6.23
CA ARG A 15 14.77 9.49 -6.32
C ARG A 15 14.40 8.63 -5.12
N TRP A 16 14.44 9.20 -3.92
CA TRP A 16 14.01 8.46 -2.72
C TRP A 16 12.50 8.20 -2.68
N GLN A 17 11.65 9.09 -3.22
CA GLN A 17 10.21 8.80 -3.33
C GLN A 17 9.94 7.58 -4.22
N TYR A 18 10.61 7.50 -5.38
CA TYR A 18 10.54 6.32 -6.26
C TYR A 18 11.00 5.04 -5.57
N ARG A 19 12.11 5.08 -4.82
CA ARG A 19 12.64 3.90 -4.12
C ARG A 19 11.77 3.46 -2.96
N ASP A 20 11.32 4.41 -2.15
CA ASP A 20 10.60 4.11 -0.91
C ASP A 20 9.18 3.62 -1.19
N PHE A 21 8.53 4.13 -2.24
CA PHE A 21 7.13 3.80 -2.54
C PHE A 21 6.96 2.88 -3.75
N LEU A 22 7.74 3.07 -4.81
CA LEU A 22 7.58 2.29 -6.06
C LEU A 22 8.62 1.17 -6.21
N ASN A 23 9.58 1.08 -5.29
CA ASN A 23 10.67 0.08 -5.32
C ASN A 23 11.45 0.06 -6.65
N ARG A 24 11.61 1.21 -7.31
CA ARG A 24 12.38 1.35 -8.56
C ARG A 24 13.12 2.67 -8.63
N GLU A 25 14.02 2.79 -9.60
CA GLU A 25 14.54 4.10 -10.02
C GLU A 25 13.52 4.81 -10.91
N PRO A 26 13.53 6.14 -10.92
CA PRO A 26 12.75 6.90 -11.89
C PRO A 26 13.30 6.69 -13.30
N ASP A 27 12.39 6.66 -14.27
CA ASP A 27 12.72 6.92 -15.67
C ASP A 27 13.09 8.41 -15.87
N ALA A 28 13.76 8.72 -16.98
CA ALA A 28 14.31 10.07 -17.22
C ALA A 28 13.23 11.16 -17.23
N ASP A 29 12.09 10.89 -17.88
CA ASP A 29 11.00 11.85 -18.03
C ASP A 29 10.28 12.07 -16.70
N GLY A 30 9.98 10.99 -15.97
CA GLY A 30 9.40 11.06 -14.63
C GLY A 30 10.29 11.82 -13.65
N LEU A 31 11.61 11.55 -13.65
CA LEU A 31 12.55 12.28 -12.81
C LEU A 31 12.53 13.78 -13.11
N ALA A 32 12.64 14.15 -14.39
CA ALA A 32 12.64 15.54 -14.81
C ALA A 32 11.33 16.25 -14.43
N PHE A 33 10.18 15.61 -14.66
CA PHE A 33 8.87 16.14 -14.32
C PHE A 33 8.76 16.47 -12.82
N TRP A 34 9.04 15.51 -11.94
CA TRP A 34 8.89 15.71 -10.49
C TRP A 34 9.92 16.68 -9.91
N ILE A 35 11.12 16.75 -10.47
CA ILE A 35 12.10 17.79 -10.10
C ILE A 35 11.54 19.17 -10.45
N ASN A 36 11.03 19.35 -11.67
CA ASN A 36 10.49 20.62 -12.16
C ASN A 36 9.30 21.09 -11.32
N GLU A 37 8.45 20.18 -10.85
CA GLU A 37 7.36 20.51 -9.93
C GLU A 37 7.85 21.25 -8.68
N ILE A 38 9.00 20.84 -8.12
CA ILE A 38 9.58 21.46 -6.93
C ILE A 38 10.39 22.71 -7.28
N THR A 39 11.27 22.64 -8.30
CA THR A 39 12.18 23.73 -8.65
C THR A 39 11.50 24.94 -9.28
N SER A 40 10.28 24.76 -9.83
CA SER A 40 9.43 25.87 -10.31
C SER A 40 9.12 26.92 -9.23
N CYS A 41 9.27 26.58 -7.94
CA CYS A 41 9.12 27.50 -6.81
C CYS A 41 10.28 28.50 -6.64
N GLY A 42 11.40 28.34 -7.36
CA GLY A 42 12.61 29.14 -7.15
C GLY A 42 13.10 29.02 -5.70
N SER A 43 13.22 30.15 -5.00
CA SER A 43 13.66 30.21 -3.60
C SER A 43 12.53 30.35 -2.57
N ASN A 44 11.26 30.23 -2.99
CA ASN A 44 10.11 30.38 -2.08
C ASN A 44 9.96 29.13 -1.20
N ALA A 45 10.32 29.25 0.08
CA ALA A 45 10.31 28.13 1.02
C ALA A 45 8.92 27.52 1.24
N GLN A 46 7.86 28.33 1.34
CA GLN A 46 6.50 27.81 1.50
C GLN A 46 6.04 27.03 0.27
N CYS A 47 6.38 27.53 -0.93
CA CYS A 47 6.09 26.84 -2.18
C CYS A 47 6.82 25.50 -2.26
N ILE A 48 8.12 25.47 -1.92
CA ILE A 48 8.93 24.25 -1.93
C ILE A 48 8.36 23.21 -0.95
N GLU A 49 8.00 23.61 0.27
CA GLU A 49 7.38 22.71 1.26
C GLU A 49 6.09 22.10 0.69
N GLY A 50 5.18 22.94 0.18
CA GLY A 50 3.92 22.50 -0.41
C GLY A 50 4.11 21.57 -1.61
N LYS A 51 5.06 21.87 -2.50
CA LYS A 51 5.38 21.01 -3.65
C LYS A 51 5.98 19.68 -3.21
N ARG A 52 6.91 19.65 -2.26
CA ARG A 52 7.47 18.38 -1.73
C ARG A 52 6.39 17.49 -1.13
N ILE A 53 5.47 18.08 -0.35
CA ILE A 53 4.32 17.37 0.21
C ILE A 53 3.46 16.78 -0.91
N ASN A 54 3.07 17.58 -1.90
CA ASN A 54 2.19 17.14 -2.98
C ASN A 54 2.85 16.13 -3.93
N VAL A 55 4.12 16.34 -4.30
CA VAL A 55 4.90 15.40 -5.11
C VAL A 55 4.96 14.06 -4.40
N SER A 56 5.29 14.04 -3.11
CA SER A 56 5.37 12.81 -2.33
C SER A 56 4.01 12.11 -2.22
N ALA A 57 2.94 12.85 -1.91
CA ALA A 57 1.58 12.33 -1.89
C ALA A 57 1.17 11.68 -3.23
N ALA A 58 1.60 12.27 -4.35
CA ALA A 58 1.28 11.76 -5.68
C ALA A 58 1.79 10.34 -5.93
N PHE A 59 2.90 9.91 -5.30
CA PHE A 59 3.37 8.53 -5.40
C PHE A 59 2.37 7.56 -4.77
N PHE A 60 1.84 7.86 -3.60
CA PHE A 60 0.80 7.04 -2.95
C PHE A 60 -0.52 7.01 -3.73
N LEU A 61 -0.84 8.12 -4.39
CA LEU A 61 -2.05 8.26 -5.21
C LEU A 61 -1.88 7.68 -6.63
N SER A 62 -0.66 7.38 -7.05
CA SER A 62 -0.38 6.85 -8.38
C SER A 62 -1.04 5.49 -8.59
N ILE A 63 -1.43 5.21 -9.84
CA ILE A 63 -1.94 3.89 -10.23
C ILE A 63 -0.94 2.80 -9.84
N GLU A 64 0.35 3.05 -10.03
CA GLU A 64 1.42 2.11 -9.69
C GLU A 64 1.37 1.69 -8.23
N PHE A 65 1.26 2.63 -7.29
CA PHE A 65 1.18 2.32 -5.87
C PHE A 65 -0.18 1.76 -5.44
N GLN A 66 -1.27 2.28 -6.01
CA GLN A 66 -2.62 1.78 -5.71
C GLN A 66 -2.83 0.33 -6.15
N GLN A 67 -2.17 -0.07 -7.24
CA GLN A 67 -2.25 -1.41 -7.82
C GLN A 67 -1.14 -2.36 -7.36
N SER A 68 -0.17 -1.88 -6.58
CA SER A 68 0.86 -2.68 -5.92
C SER A 68 0.70 -2.63 -4.40
N GLY A 69 1.24 -1.62 -3.72
CA GLY A 69 1.26 -1.48 -2.27
C GLY A 69 -0.14 -1.58 -1.62
N TYR A 70 -1.11 -0.78 -2.08
CA TYR A 70 -2.46 -0.87 -1.50
C TYR A 70 -3.19 -2.17 -1.86
N LEU A 71 -2.87 -2.77 -3.01
CA LEU A 71 -3.43 -4.07 -3.36
C LEU A 71 -2.89 -5.17 -2.44
N VAL A 72 -1.60 -5.17 -2.14
CA VAL A 72 -1.00 -6.09 -1.13
C VAL A 72 -1.69 -5.92 0.21
N TYR A 73 -1.86 -4.69 0.71
CA TYR A 73 -2.60 -4.45 1.95
C TYR A 73 -4.00 -5.10 1.92
N ARG A 74 -4.74 -4.93 0.82
CA ARG A 74 -6.10 -5.50 0.67
C ARG A 74 -6.11 -7.02 0.56
N PHE A 75 -5.08 -7.65 -0.01
CA PHE A 75 -4.94 -9.11 0.02
C PHE A 75 -4.83 -9.64 1.45
N TYR A 76 -3.99 -9.04 2.28
CA TYR A 76 -3.87 -9.44 3.68
C TYR A 76 -5.16 -9.14 4.45
N LYS A 77 -5.78 -7.97 4.22
CA LYS A 77 -7.06 -7.59 4.85
C LYS A 77 -8.18 -8.58 4.54
N SER A 78 -8.36 -8.94 3.27
CA SER A 78 -9.40 -9.90 2.84
C SER A 78 -9.09 -11.33 3.30
N SER A 79 -7.82 -11.71 3.42
CA SER A 79 -7.43 -13.07 3.83
C SER A 79 -7.44 -13.28 5.34
N PHE A 80 -7.14 -12.26 6.13
CA PHE A 80 -6.89 -12.45 7.56
C PHE A 80 -7.68 -11.50 8.46
N GLY A 81 -8.39 -10.53 7.88
CA GLY A 81 -9.12 -9.52 8.64
C GLY A 81 -8.16 -8.65 9.45
N ASN A 82 -8.61 -8.20 10.62
CA ASN A 82 -7.72 -7.55 11.61
C ASN A 82 -7.15 -8.64 12.51
N LEU A 83 -5.83 -8.64 12.71
CA LEU A 83 -5.19 -9.57 13.63
C LEU A 83 -5.38 -9.10 15.08
N PRO A 84 -5.45 -10.01 16.08
CA PRO A 84 -5.53 -9.63 17.48
C PRO A 84 -4.42 -8.65 17.87
N ASN A 85 -4.80 -7.51 18.45
CA ASN A 85 -3.88 -6.42 18.84
C ASN A 85 -3.11 -5.75 17.67
N SER A 86 -3.50 -5.98 16.42
CA SER A 86 -2.92 -5.31 15.25
C SER A 86 -4.04 -4.73 14.38
N PRO A 87 -4.31 -3.41 14.46
CA PRO A 87 -5.34 -2.75 13.65
C PRO A 87 -4.97 -2.68 12.16
N VAL A 88 -3.79 -3.19 11.78
CA VAL A 88 -3.32 -3.35 10.41
C VAL A 88 -3.05 -4.84 10.13
N PRO A 89 -3.33 -5.34 8.91
CA PRO A 89 -3.31 -6.77 8.61
C PRO A 89 -1.93 -7.32 8.19
N ILE A 90 -0.89 -6.49 8.12
CA ILE A 90 0.41 -6.83 7.51
C ILE A 90 1.58 -6.10 8.17
N LYS A 91 2.75 -6.75 8.23
CA LYS A 91 4.02 -6.13 8.65
C LYS A 91 4.93 -5.73 7.48
N LEU A 92 5.90 -4.85 7.73
CA LEU A 92 6.79 -4.30 6.72
C LEU A 92 7.60 -5.37 5.95
N ASN A 93 8.07 -6.40 6.67
CA ASN A 93 8.89 -7.47 6.10
C ASN A 93 8.09 -8.38 5.16
N GLU A 94 6.78 -8.48 5.36
CA GLU A 94 5.84 -9.15 4.45
C GLU A 94 5.46 -8.22 3.29
N PHE A 95 5.18 -6.95 3.59
CA PHE A 95 4.74 -5.96 2.62
C PHE A 95 5.76 -5.71 1.50
N ARG A 96 7.03 -5.46 1.84
CA ARG A 96 8.04 -5.04 0.86
C ARG A 96 8.25 -6.03 -0.29
N PRO A 97 8.54 -7.33 -0.03
CA PRO A 97 8.73 -8.28 -1.12
C PRO A 97 7.46 -8.45 -1.96
N ASP A 98 6.27 -8.41 -1.35
CA ASP A 98 4.99 -8.55 -2.04
C ASP A 98 4.70 -7.35 -2.96
N ALA A 99 4.91 -6.13 -2.45
CA ALA A 99 4.71 -4.91 -3.23
C ALA A 99 5.71 -4.82 -4.40
N LEU A 100 6.97 -5.23 -4.17
CA LEU A 100 7.96 -5.36 -5.24
C LEU A 100 7.51 -6.40 -6.28
N GLY A 101 6.99 -7.55 -5.85
CA GLY A 101 6.49 -8.60 -6.74
C GLY A 101 5.42 -8.10 -7.72
N ILE A 102 4.43 -7.37 -7.20
CA ILE A 102 3.37 -6.81 -8.05
C ILE A 102 3.89 -5.65 -8.93
N GLY A 103 4.71 -4.75 -8.38
CA GLY A 103 5.22 -3.57 -9.08
C GLY A 103 6.38 -3.82 -10.06
N ARG A 104 6.98 -5.03 -10.07
CA ARG A 104 8.20 -5.31 -10.82
C ARG A 104 8.03 -5.05 -12.33
N GLY A 105 8.79 -4.09 -12.85
CA GLY A 105 8.78 -3.74 -14.26
C GLY A 105 7.54 -2.96 -14.72
N VAL A 106 6.70 -2.51 -13.78
CA VAL A 106 5.53 -1.70 -14.09
C VAL A 106 5.95 -0.23 -14.13
N ILE A 107 5.80 0.41 -15.28
CA ILE A 107 5.91 1.85 -15.44
C ILE A 107 4.66 2.32 -16.16
N VAL A 108 3.74 2.93 -15.41
CA VAL A 108 2.44 3.35 -15.94
C VAL A 108 2.63 4.34 -17.09
N GLY A 109 1.95 4.08 -18.20
CA GLY A 109 2.04 4.88 -19.43
C GLY A 109 3.06 4.37 -20.46
N GLN A 110 3.93 3.41 -20.10
CA GLN A 110 4.77 2.73 -21.09
C GLN A 110 4.00 1.62 -21.81
N ALA A 111 4.23 1.43 -23.11
CA ALA A 111 3.50 0.41 -23.88
C ALA A 111 3.54 -0.99 -23.21
N GLY A 112 2.36 -1.57 -22.97
CA GLY A 112 2.22 -2.91 -22.39
C GLY A 112 2.29 -3.00 -20.86
N TRP A 113 2.37 -1.87 -20.15
CA TRP A 113 2.44 -1.85 -18.68
C TRP A 113 1.26 -2.55 -18.00
N GLU A 114 0.06 -2.48 -18.58
CA GLU A 114 -1.14 -3.13 -18.06
C GLU A 114 -1.00 -4.66 -18.07
N THR A 115 -0.44 -5.21 -19.15
CA THR A 115 -0.19 -6.66 -19.27
C THR A 115 0.87 -7.12 -18.28
N VAL A 116 1.94 -6.33 -18.08
CA VAL A 116 2.97 -6.63 -17.07
C VAL A 116 2.35 -6.65 -15.67
N LEU A 117 1.57 -5.62 -15.33
CA LEU A 117 0.89 -5.53 -14.05
C LEU A 117 -0.07 -6.70 -13.82
N GLU A 118 -0.91 -7.03 -14.80
CA GLU A 118 -1.87 -8.14 -14.70
C GLU A 118 -1.15 -9.49 -14.51
N ASN A 119 -0.09 -9.76 -15.26
CA ASN A 119 0.74 -10.96 -15.10
C ASN A 119 1.36 -11.03 -13.69
N ASN A 120 1.87 -9.90 -13.18
CA ASN A 120 2.44 -9.84 -11.84
C ASN A 120 1.38 -10.09 -10.75
N LYS A 121 0.17 -9.52 -10.87
CA LYS A 121 -0.94 -9.77 -9.94
C LYS A 121 -1.35 -11.24 -9.92
N GLN A 122 -1.46 -11.87 -11.09
CA GLN A 122 -1.79 -13.30 -11.19
C GLN A 122 -0.71 -14.18 -10.54
N ALA A 123 0.57 -13.91 -10.84
CA ALA A 123 1.69 -14.63 -10.26
C ALA A 123 1.73 -14.49 -8.73
N PHE A 124 1.65 -13.24 -8.24
CA PHE A 124 1.60 -12.94 -6.82
C PHE A 124 0.46 -13.69 -6.12
N THR A 125 -0.77 -13.60 -6.65
CA THR A 125 -1.93 -14.19 -5.96
C THR A 125 -1.88 -15.72 -5.98
N SER A 126 -1.36 -16.30 -7.07
CA SER A 126 -1.18 -17.75 -7.18
C SER A 126 -0.17 -18.27 -6.15
N GLU A 127 0.92 -17.54 -5.91
CA GLU A 127 1.88 -17.86 -4.84
C GLU A 127 1.25 -17.63 -3.45
N PHE A 128 0.57 -16.50 -3.27
CA PHE A 128 0.02 -16.07 -1.99
C PHE A 128 -0.92 -17.11 -1.37
N VAL A 129 -1.84 -17.70 -2.16
CA VAL A 129 -2.78 -18.71 -1.66
C VAL A 129 -2.13 -20.05 -1.31
N GLN A 130 -0.89 -20.29 -1.77
CA GLN A 130 -0.11 -21.48 -1.43
C GLN A 130 0.74 -21.30 -0.17
N ARG A 131 0.84 -20.08 0.37
CA ARG A 131 1.60 -19.82 1.60
C ARG A 131 0.98 -20.57 2.77
N THR A 132 1.83 -21.10 3.66
CA THR A 132 1.41 -21.93 4.79
C THR A 132 0.34 -21.26 5.65
N HIS A 133 0.46 -19.96 5.93
CA HIS A 133 -0.54 -19.22 6.70
C HIS A 133 -1.91 -19.24 5.99
N PHE A 134 -1.96 -18.92 4.70
CA PHE A 134 -3.22 -18.96 3.92
C PHE A 134 -3.82 -20.37 3.88
N ALA A 135 -3.02 -21.37 3.52
CA ALA A 135 -3.47 -22.77 3.43
C ALA A 135 -3.94 -23.33 4.79
N SER A 136 -3.35 -22.86 5.90
CA SER A 136 -3.78 -23.24 7.26
C SER A 136 -5.09 -22.55 7.69
N THR A 137 -5.32 -21.32 7.24
CA THR A 137 -6.55 -20.56 7.51
C THR A 137 -7.73 -21.08 6.71
N TYR A 138 -7.47 -21.59 5.50
CA TYR A 138 -8.50 -22.05 4.56
C TYR A 138 -8.31 -23.53 4.19
N PRO A 139 -8.79 -24.47 5.04
CA PRO A 139 -8.71 -25.89 4.74
C PRO A 139 -9.39 -26.24 3.42
N ASN A 140 -8.75 -27.07 2.60
CA ASN A 140 -9.27 -27.46 1.27
C ASN A 140 -10.68 -28.06 1.29
N ALA A 141 -11.16 -28.58 2.42
CA ALA A 141 -12.52 -29.11 2.58
C ALA A 141 -13.62 -28.04 2.71
N MET A 142 -13.26 -26.76 2.88
CA MET A 142 -14.24 -25.66 2.89
C MET A 142 -15.02 -25.60 1.58
N THR A 143 -16.28 -25.19 1.66
CA THR A 143 -17.09 -24.93 0.47
C THR A 143 -16.71 -23.58 -0.16
N PRO A 144 -16.87 -23.40 -1.48
CA PRO A 144 -16.66 -22.11 -2.14
C PRO A 144 -17.45 -20.96 -1.51
N ALA A 145 -18.71 -21.20 -1.12
CA ALA A 145 -19.53 -20.19 -0.47
C ALA A 145 -18.95 -19.77 0.89
N ALA A 146 -18.60 -20.73 1.75
CA ALA A 146 -18.03 -20.42 3.06
C ALA A 146 -16.69 -19.66 2.94
N PHE A 147 -15.86 -20.05 1.97
CA PHE A 147 -14.61 -19.35 1.68
C PHE A 147 -14.84 -17.89 1.26
N VAL A 148 -15.69 -17.66 0.26
CA VAL A 148 -16.02 -16.31 -0.23
C VAL A 148 -16.65 -15.44 0.87
N ASP A 149 -17.58 -16.00 1.65
CA ASP A 149 -18.22 -15.29 2.76
C ASP A 149 -17.19 -14.90 3.83
N THR A 150 -16.23 -15.77 4.12
CA THR A 150 -15.13 -15.48 5.05
C THR A 150 -14.25 -14.33 4.52
N LEU A 151 -13.91 -14.34 3.24
CA LEU A 151 -13.12 -13.27 2.63
C LEU A 151 -13.81 -11.90 2.72
N PHE A 152 -15.12 -11.84 2.43
CA PHE A 152 -15.89 -10.61 2.54
C PHE A 152 -16.08 -10.16 4.00
N ALA A 153 -16.28 -11.10 4.93
CA ALA A 153 -16.33 -10.79 6.36
C ALA A 153 -15.02 -10.20 6.88
N ASN A 154 -13.87 -10.78 6.50
CA ASN A 154 -12.54 -10.26 6.82
C ASN A 154 -12.31 -8.86 6.21
N ALA A 155 -12.72 -8.69 4.96
CA ALA A 155 -12.70 -7.42 4.26
C ALA A 155 -13.59 -6.37 4.93
N GLY A 156 -14.60 -6.77 5.72
CA GLY A 156 -15.60 -5.86 6.28
C GLY A 156 -16.51 -5.26 5.21
N VAL A 157 -16.73 -5.98 4.10
CA VAL A 157 -17.58 -5.56 2.98
C VAL A 157 -18.79 -6.46 2.91
N THR A 158 -19.98 -5.88 2.84
CA THR A 158 -21.20 -6.60 2.46
C THR A 158 -21.30 -6.60 0.93
N PRO A 159 -21.04 -7.71 0.24
CA PRO A 159 -21.08 -7.74 -1.23
C PRO A 159 -22.51 -7.66 -1.75
N GLY A 160 -22.67 -7.13 -2.97
CA GLY A 160 -23.90 -7.36 -3.72
C GLY A 160 -24.04 -8.82 -4.16
N ASP A 161 -25.27 -9.28 -4.39
CA ASP A 161 -25.56 -10.67 -4.78
C ASP A 161 -24.76 -11.12 -6.01
N ALA A 162 -24.63 -10.25 -7.02
CA ALA A 162 -23.89 -10.52 -8.24
C ALA A 162 -22.37 -10.66 -7.98
N GLU A 163 -21.80 -9.83 -7.12
CA GLU A 163 -20.37 -9.87 -6.78
C GLU A 163 -20.02 -11.13 -6.01
N ARG A 164 -20.84 -11.46 -5.01
CA ARG A 164 -20.72 -12.69 -4.23
C ARG A 164 -20.83 -13.92 -5.13
N THR A 165 -21.83 -13.95 -6.00
CA THR A 165 -22.04 -15.05 -6.95
C THR A 165 -20.87 -15.19 -7.92
N ALA A 166 -20.33 -14.09 -8.44
CA ALA A 166 -19.18 -14.11 -9.34
C ALA A 166 -17.92 -14.69 -8.66
N ALA A 167 -17.68 -14.37 -7.38
CA ALA A 167 -16.56 -14.94 -6.63
C ALA A 167 -16.74 -16.44 -6.35
N ILE A 168 -17.96 -16.90 -6.05
CA ILE A 168 -18.26 -18.33 -5.89
C ILE A 168 -18.09 -19.09 -7.21
N ASN A 169 -18.52 -18.49 -8.32
CA ASN A 169 -18.45 -19.10 -9.64
C ASN A 169 -17.02 -19.32 -10.16
N GLU A 170 -16.00 -18.73 -9.53
CA GLU A 170 -14.59 -19.05 -9.83
C GLU A 170 -14.25 -20.53 -9.62
N PHE A 171 -15.01 -21.22 -8.78
CA PHE A 171 -14.90 -22.64 -8.47
C PHE A 171 -15.79 -23.53 -9.36
N GLY A 172 -16.61 -22.96 -10.24
CA GLY A 172 -17.56 -23.71 -11.08
C GLY A 172 -18.49 -24.59 -10.25
N SER A 173 -18.54 -25.89 -10.55
CA SER A 173 -19.33 -26.89 -9.82
C SER A 173 -18.56 -27.61 -8.69
N ALA A 174 -17.36 -27.14 -8.33
CA ALA A 174 -16.57 -27.78 -7.29
C ALA A 174 -17.27 -27.69 -5.92
N ALA A 175 -17.32 -28.82 -5.21
CA ALA A 175 -17.90 -28.88 -3.86
C ALA A 175 -16.99 -28.28 -2.78
N THR A 176 -15.70 -28.15 -3.07
CA THR A 176 -14.67 -27.70 -2.13
C THR A 176 -13.72 -26.71 -2.78
N ILE A 177 -12.92 -26.02 -1.97
CA ILE A 177 -11.93 -25.04 -2.48
C ILE A 177 -10.59 -25.67 -2.90
N SER A 178 -10.49 -26.98 -3.07
CA SER A 178 -9.22 -27.66 -3.41
C SER A 178 -8.50 -27.16 -4.68
N ASP A 179 -9.19 -26.50 -5.61
CA ASP A 179 -8.56 -25.79 -6.73
C ASP A 179 -7.95 -24.46 -6.26
N THR A 180 -6.63 -24.46 -6.07
CA THR A 180 -5.85 -23.28 -5.67
C THR A 180 -5.92 -22.14 -6.68
N SER A 181 -6.12 -22.43 -7.97
CA SER A 181 -6.26 -21.40 -8.99
C SER A 181 -7.60 -20.67 -8.86
N ALA A 182 -8.67 -21.41 -8.51
CA ALA A 182 -9.97 -20.82 -8.17
C ALA A 182 -9.91 -20.00 -6.88
N GLN A 183 -9.20 -20.46 -5.84
CA GLN A 183 -8.94 -19.67 -4.63
C GLN A 183 -8.29 -18.33 -4.97
N ALA A 184 -7.24 -18.35 -5.81
CA ALA A 184 -6.53 -17.15 -6.22
C ALA A 184 -7.45 -16.15 -6.92
N ARG A 185 -8.27 -16.59 -7.88
CA ARG A 185 -9.20 -15.71 -8.61
C ARG A 185 -10.32 -15.17 -7.71
N ALA A 186 -10.87 -15.99 -6.82
CA ALA A 186 -11.88 -15.56 -5.85
C ALA A 186 -11.32 -14.52 -4.87
N LEU A 187 -10.11 -14.75 -4.34
CA LEU A 187 -9.42 -13.79 -3.48
C LEU A 187 -9.16 -12.45 -4.21
N ARG A 188 -8.70 -12.49 -5.47
CA ARG A 188 -8.52 -11.27 -6.29
C ARG A 188 -9.80 -10.45 -6.39
N ARG A 189 -10.95 -11.08 -6.65
CA ARG A 189 -12.24 -10.39 -6.74
C ARG A 189 -12.57 -9.61 -5.47
N VAL A 190 -12.27 -10.18 -4.31
CA VAL A 190 -12.52 -9.51 -3.01
C VAL A 190 -11.48 -8.42 -2.74
N ALA A 191 -10.19 -8.69 -2.96
CA ALA A 191 -9.11 -7.74 -2.70
C ALA A 191 -9.12 -6.51 -3.64
N GLU A 192 -9.67 -6.66 -4.85
CA GLU A 192 -9.83 -5.59 -5.86
C GLU A 192 -11.24 -4.96 -5.82
N ASN A 193 -12.09 -5.34 -4.87
CA ASN A 193 -13.41 -4.74 -4.69
C ASN A 193 -13.29 -3.23 -4.38
N SER A 194 -14.10 -2.42 -5.07
CA SER A 194 -14.03 -0.95 -4.99
C SER A 194 -14.44 -0.41 -3.62
N THR A 195 -15.45 -1.01 -2.97
CA THR A 195 -15.87 -0.64 -1.61
C THR A 195 -14.74 -0.91 -0.60
N LEU A 196 -14.08 -2.07 -0.71
CA LEU A 196 -12.89 -2.37 0.10
C LEU A 196 -11.78 -1.34 -0.14
N GLY A 197 -11.53 -1.00 -1.40
CA GLY A 197 -10.57 0.03 -1.80
C GLY A 197 -10.84 1.37 -1.12
N GLN A 198 -12.08 1.83 -1.12
CA GLN A 198 -12.49 3.10 -0.54
C GLN A 198 -12.39 3.11 0.99
N GLN A 199 -12.95 2.11 1.67
CA GLN A 199 -13.03 2.10 3.13
C GLN A 199 -11.68 1.91 3.83
N GLU A 200 -10.74 1.24 3.17
CA GLU A 200 -9.41 0.96 3.70
C GLU A 200 -8.37 2.00 3.29
N PHE A 201 -8.70 2.92 2.39
CA PHE A 201 -7.74 3.87 1.83
C PHE A 201 -6.98 4.65 2.92
N ASN A 202 -7.68 5.27 3.86
CA ASN A 202 -7.02 6.07 4.91
C ASN A 202 -6.16 5.21 5.85
N ARG A 203 -6.60 3.99 6.19
CA ARG A 203 -5.84 3.04 7.02
C ARG A 203 -4.55 2.64 6.34
N ALA A 204 -4.66 2.19 5.09
CA ALA A 204 -3.52 1.85 4.26
C ALA A 204 -2.59 3.05 4.08
N PHE A 205 -3.11 4.24 3.76
CA PHE A 205 -2.30 5.43 3.54
C PHE A 205 -1.44 5.78 4.76
N VAL A 206 -2.01 5.79 5.98
CA VAL A 206 -1.25 6.00 7.22
C VAL A 206 -0.18 4.93 7.41
N LEU A 207 -0.52 3.65 7.20
CA LEU A 207 0.45 2.54 7.31
C LEU A 207 1.64 2.73 6.36
N MET A 208 1.39 3.20 5.14
CA MET A 208 2.44 3.38 4.13
C MET A 208 3.39 4.54 4.48
N GLN A 209 2.97 5.48 5.33
CA GLN A 209 3.89 6.49 5.87
C GLN A 209 4.98 5.84 6.74
N TYR A 210 4.60 4.91 7.61
CA TYR A 210 5.54 4.15 8.45
C TYR A 210 6.45 3.26 7.60
N PHE A 211 5.87 2.54 6.64
CA PHE A 211 6.64 1.61 5.81
C PHE A 211 7.60 2.29 4.83
N GLY A 212 7.17 3.40 4.22
CA GLY A 212 7.95 4.12 3.24
C GLY A 212 8.95 5.08 3.86
N TYR A 213 8.52 5.99 4.74
CA TYR A 213 9.42 6.98 5.34
C TYR A 213 10.24 6.38 6.49
N LEU A 214 9.58 5.70 7.44
CA LEU A 214 10.24 5.30 8.69
C LEU A 214 10.91 3.92 8.60
N ARG A 215 10.53 3.12 7.61
CA ARG A 215 11.08 1.76 7.38
C ARG A 215 10.93 0.83 8.59
N ARG A 216 9.82 0.96 9.32
CA ARG A 216 9.45 0.10 10.47
C ARG A 216 7.95 -0.19 10.55
N ASN A 217 7.55 -1.14 11.39
CA ASN A 217 6.14 -1.30 11.73
C ASN A 217 5.67 -0.15 12.65
N PRO A 218 4.40 0.24 12.62
CA PRO A 218 3.91 1.34 13.45
C PRO A 218 4.04 1.10 14.95
N ASN A 219 4.13 -0.15 15.39
CA ASN A 219 4.25 -0.56 16.78
C ASN A 219 5.66 -1.04 17.17
N ASP A 220 6.65 -0.91 16.29
CA ASP A 220 8.05 -1.17 16.63
C ASP A 220 8.68 0.03 17.35
N ALA A 221 9.84 -0.18 17.99
CA ALA A 221 10.67 0.93 18.45
C ALA A 221 10.92 1.94 17.31
N PRO A 222 10.92 3.26 17.58
CA PRO A 222 11.05 3.90 18.89
C PRO A 222 9.73 4.19 19.63
N GLU A 223 8.59 3.58 19.25
CA GLU A 223 7.35 3.75 20.01
C GLU A 223 7.53 3.35 21.49
N PRO A 224 7.29 4.25 22.46
CA PRO A 224 7.57 3.96 23.87
C PRO A 224 6.80 2.77 24.44
N THR A 225 5.57 2.56 23.96
CA THR A 225 4.64 1.53 24.41
C THR A 225 4.58 0.32 23.47
N LEU A 226 5.32 0.34 22.36
CA LEU A 226 5.33 -0.71 21.32
C LEU A 226 3.92 -1.09 20.84
N ASP A 227 3.05 -0.07 20.69
CA ASP A 227 1.64 -0.21 20.31
C ASP A 227 1.29 0.66 19.09
N PHE A 228 0.01 0.75 18.74
CA PHE A 228 -0.47 1.49 17.57
C PHE A 228 -0.97 2.90 17.90
N GLN A 229 -0.61 3.50 19.05
CA GLN A 229 -1.10 4.82 19.43
C GLN A 229 -0.74 5.88 18.38
N GLY A 230 0.52 5.91 17.91
CA GLY A 230 0.93 6.84 16.85
C GLY A 230 0.14 6.64 15.56
N TYR A 231 -0.04 5.38 15.12
CA TYR A 231 -0.84 5.06 13.94
C TYR A 231 -2.30 5.50 14.09
N ASN A 232 -2.91 5.21 15.24
CA ASN A 232 -4.30 5.56 15.53
C ASN A 232 -4.49 7.08 15.59
N PHE A 233 -3.56 7.81 16.20
CA PHE A 233 -3.57 9.28 16.21
C PHE A 233 -3.57 9.85 14.79
N TRP A 234 -2.68 9.36 13.93
CA TRP A 234 -2.59 9.81 12.53
C TRP A 234 -3.84 9.46 11.73
N LEU A 235 -4.38 8.25 11.91
CA LEU A 235 -5.61 7.83 11.28
C LEU A 235 -6.81 8.68 11.72
N GLU A 236 -6.95 8.96 13.02
CA GLU A 236 -8.00 9.83 13.55
C GLU A 236 -7.88 11.23 12.97
N LYS A 237 -6.69 11.85 13.03
CA LYS A 237 -6.44 13.18 12.45
C LYS A 237 -6.81 13.22 10.97
N LEU A 238 -6.40 12.21 10.19
CA LEU A 238 -6.74 12.13 8.77
C LEU A 238 -8.25 12.03 8.52
N ASN A 239 -8.95 11.24 9.33
CA ASN A 239 -10.41 11.10 9.24
C ASN A 239 -11.15 12.39 9.64
N THR A 240 -10.68 13.13 10.64
CA THR A 240 -11.23 14.45 11.00
C THR A 240 -11.22 15.43 9.83
N PHE A 241 -10.20 15.34 8.98
CA PHE A 241 -10.09 16.15 7.76
C PHE A 241 -10.60 15.44 6.50
N ASN A 242 -11.47 14.42 6.65
CA ASN A 242 -12.09 13.69 5.53
C ASN A 242 -11.07 13.13 4.52
N GLY A 243 -9.91 12.66 4.98
CA GLY A 243 -8.84 12.15 4.10
C GLY A 243 -7.97 13.24 3.46
N ASN A 244 -8.19 14.53 3.78
CA ASN A 244 -7.35 15.61 3.27
C ASN A 244 -5.97 15.58 3.94
N PHE A 245 -4.99 15.00 3.25
CA PHE A 245 -3.63 14.81 3.75
C PHE A 245 -2.88 16.13 4.00
N VAL A 246 -3.27 17.22 3.34
CA VAL A 246 -2.66 18.55 3.54
C VAL A 246 -3.15 19.14 4.86
N GLN A 247 -4.46 19.16 5.09
CA GLN A 247 -5.04 19.67 6.35
C GLN A 247 -4.69 18.79 7.55
N ALA A 248 -4.60 17.48 7.36
CA ALA A 248 -4.11 16.55 8.38
C ALA A 248 -2.59 16.63 8.59
N GLU A 249 -1.86 17.35 7.73
CA GLU A 249 -0.40 17.42 7.70
C GLU A 249 0.28 16.04 7.61
N MET A 250 -0.42 15.06 7.04
CA MET A 250 -0.06 13.65 7.09
C MET A 250 1.31 13.40 6.47
N VAL A 251 1.52 13.88 5.24
CA VAL A 251 2.81 13.72 4.55
C VAL A 251 3.87 14.64 5.14
N LYS A 252 3.48 15.87 5.49
CA LYS A 252 4.37 16.88 6.06
C LYS A 252 5.06 16.35 7.32
N ALA A 253 4.30 15.82 8.26
CA ALA A 253 4.82 15.38 9.55
C ALA A 253 5.90 14.29 9.43
N PHE A 254 5.72 13.35 8.50
CA PHE A 254 6.71 12.30 8.26
C PHE A 254 7.93 12.81 7.50
N LEU A 255 7.75 13.70 6.52
CA LEU A 255 8.85 14.32 5.77
C LEU A 255 9.80 15.16 6.63
N ILE A 256 9.27 15.85 7.65
CA ILE A 256 10.09 16.67 8.56
C ILE A 256 10.53 15.92 9.81
N SER A 257 10.07 14.67 10.00
CA SER A 257 10.41 13.89 11.18
C SER A 257 11.92 13.67 11.27
N SER A 258 12.47 13.74 12.48
CA SER A 258 13.89 13.45 12.71
C SER A 258 14.25 12.03 12.25
N GLU A 259 13.36 11.06 12.44
CA GLU A 259 13.55 9.67 12.02
C GLU A 259 13.72 9.54 10.49
N TYR A 260 12.86 10.18 9.68
CA TYR A 260 13.04 10.17 8.23
C TYR A 260 14.31 10.91 7.81
N ARG A 261 14.55 12.11 8.35
CA ARG A 261 15.69 12.94 7.95
C ARG A 261 17.05 12.31 8.32
N GLN A 262 17.11 11.59 9.43
CA GLN A 262 18.30 10.84 9.88
C GLN A 262 18.73 9.72 8.91
N ARG A 263 17.84 9.24 8.04
CA ARG A 263 18.20 8.28 6.98
C ARG A 263 19.21 8.84 5.98
N PHE A 264 19.30 10.16 5.86
CA PHE A 264 20.08 10.82 4.80
C PHE A 264 21.21 11.71 5.35
N GLY A 265 21.21 12.04 6.63
CA GLY A 265 22.20 12.91 7.25
C GLY A 265 21.72 13.45 8.59
N GLN A 266 22.38 14.48 9.11
CA GLN A 266 21.90 15.16 10.31
C GLN A 266 20.53 15.80 10.02
N PRO A 267 19.54 15.64 10.93
CA PRO A 267 18.17 16.13 10.73
C PRO A 267 18.11 17.65 10.59
#